data_AF-A0A7C6HP58-F1
#
_entry.id   AF-A0A7C6HP58-F1
#
_cell.length_a   1.000
_cell.length_b   1.000
_cell.length_c   1.000
_cell.angle_alpha   90.00
_cell.angle_beta   90.00
_cell.angle_gamma   90.00
#
_symmetry.space_group_name_H-M   'P 1'
#
loop_
_entity.id
_entity.type
_entity.pdbx_description
1 polymer ?
#
loop_
_entity_poly.entity_id
_entity_poly.type
_entity_poly.pdbx_seq_one_letter_code
_entity_poly.pdbx_strand_id
1 'polypeptide(L)'
;MSPYLPGHPPKPPTSLVPPALQILLGIGLLLLAWWAYRTGLQVRATDAWYYNGLSVISAVAGALWLPFAFVALGIALRNRRRRQGPTLR
;
A
#
# COMPACT_ATOMS: atom_id res chain seq x y z
N MET A 1 -18.00 -3.65 19.14
CA MET A 1 -17.11 -4.79 18.84
C MET A 1 -17.99 -5.98 18.52
N SER A 2 -17.87 -6.58 17.33
CA SER A 2 -18.83 -7.56 16.79
C SER A 2 -18.79 -8.86 17.61
N PRO A 3 -19.94 -9.40 18.07
CA PRO A 3 -20.00 -10.66 18.79
C PRO A 3 -19.93 -11.80 17.78
N TYR A 4 -18.74 -12.35 17.53
CA TYR A 4 -18.64 -13.62 16.83
C TYR A 4 -18.76 -14.74 17.84
N LEU A 5 -19.80 -15.57 17.69
CA LEU A 5 -19.94 -16.84 18.42
C LEU A 5 -18.67 -17.70 18.19
N PRO A 6 -18.18 -18.39 19.22
CA PRO A 6 -17.05 -19.32 19.08
C PRO A 6 -17.33 -20.32 17.95
N GLY A 7 -16.42 -20.42 16.97
CA GLY A 7 -16.54 -21.34 15.84
C GLY A 7 -17.09 -20.76 14.53
N HIS A 8 -17.54 -19.50 14.50
CA HIS A 8 -17.95 -18.89 13.23
C HIS A 8 -16.71 -18.47 12.41
N PRO A 9 -16.55 -18.88 11.13
CA PRO A 9 -15.39 -18.51 10.32
C PRO A 9 -15.23 -16.98 10.23
N PRO A 10 -13.99 -16.47 10.26
CA PRO A 10 -13.73 -15.04 10.25
C PRO A 10 -14.33 -14.39 8.99
N LYS A 11 -15.07 -13.30 9.20
CA LYS A 11 -15.74 -12.58 8.11
C LYS A 11 -14.70 -12.06 7.11
N PRO A 12 -14.79 -12.41 5.81
CA PRO A 12 -13.75 -12.03 4.86
C PRO A 12 -13.68 -10.50 4.72
N PRO A 13 -12.46 -9.94 4.64
CA PRO A 13 -12.25 -8.51 4.48
C PRO A 13 -12.84 -8.05 3.14
N THR A 14 -13.68 -7.02 3.19
CA THR A 14 -14.43 -6.47 2.03
C THR A 14 -14.26 -4.97 1.87
N SER A 15 -13.62 -4.30 2.84
CA SER A 15 -13.35 -2.87 2.75
C SER A 15 -12.20 -2.61 1.77
N LEU A 16 -12.40 -1.66 0.87
CA LEU A 16 -11.39 -1.22 -0.10
C LEU A 16 -10.54 -0.07 0.44
N VAL A 17 -10.94 0.57 1.55
CA VAL A 17 -10.25 1.73 2.10
C VAL A 17 -8.84 1.38 2.59
N PRO A 18 -8.63 0.33 3.41
CA PRO A 18 -7.28 -0.02 3.87
C PRO A 18 -6.28 -0.31 2.74
N PRO A 19 -6.60 -1.15 1.73
CA PRO A 19 -5.65 -1.40 0.66
C PRO A 19 -5.44 -0.17 -0.25
N ALA A 20 -6.46 0.68 -0.44
CA ALA A 20 -6.29 1.93 -1.19
C ALA A 20 -5.32 2.90 -0.48
N LEU A 21 -5.41 3.04 0.85
CA LEU A 21 -4.46 3.84 1.64
C LEU A 21 -3.04 3.27 1.57
N GLN A 22 -2.88 1.95 1.57
CA GLN A 22 -1.57 1.31 1.41
C GLN A 22 -0.96 1.57 0.03
N ILE A 23 -1.76 1.57 -1.04
CA ILE A 23 -1.31 1.92 -2.38
C ILE A 23 -0.89 3.39 -2.42
N LEU A 24 -1.70 4.30 -1.87
CA LEU A 24 -1.38 5.73 -1.79
C LEU A 24 -0.07 5.97 -1.03
N LEU A 25 0.15 5.27 0.08
CA LEU A 25 1.40 5.33 0.82
C LEU A 25 2.59 4.86 -0.03
N GLY A 26 2.46 3.71 -0.70
CA GLY A 26 3.52 3.18 -1.57
C GLY A 26 3.88 4.12 -2.71
N ILE A 27 2.87 4.70 -3.38
CA ILE A 27 3.07 5.73 -4.41
C ILE A 27 3.73 6.98 -3.81
N GLY A 28 3.29 7.43 -2.64
CA GLY A 28 3.88 8.56 -1.93
C GLY A 28 5.36 8.36 -1.63
N LEU A 29 5.77 7.17 -1.22
CA LEU A 29 7.18 6.82 -1.00
C LEU A 29 8.01 6.88 -2.29
N LEU A 30 7.45 6.42 -3.43
CA LEU A 30 8.14 6.51 -4.72
C LEU A 30 8.27 7.96 -5.21
N LEU A 31 7.23 8.78 -5.00
CA LEU A 31 7.28 10.21 -5.31
C LEU A 31 8.29 10.94 -4.43
N LEU A 32 8.35 10.61 -3.14
CA LEU A 32 9.35 11.14 -2.22
C LEU A 32 10.76 10.74 -2.65
N ALA A 33 10.95 9.49 -3.06
CA ALA A 33 12.22 9.01 -3.57
C ALA A 33 12.67 9.79 -4.81
N TRP A 34 11.77 9.95 -5.78
CA TRP A 34 12.03 10.71 -6.99
C TRP A 34 12.36 12.18 -6.70
N TRP A 35 11.60 12.81 -5.81
CA TRP A 35 11.86 14.18 -5.38
C TRP A 35 13.22 14.31 -4.67
N ALA A 36 13.54 13.39 -3.77
CA ALA A 36 14.81 13.38 -3.04
C ALA A 36 16.01 13.20 -4.01
N TYR A 37 15.88 12.30 -4.98
CA TYR A 37 16.88 12.13 -6.04
C TYR A 37 17.12 13.43 -6.83
N ARG A 38 16.05 14.09 -7.28
CA ARG A 38 16.14 15.34 -8.04
C ARG A 38 16.75 16.47 -7.22
N THR A 39 16.43 16.55 -5.94
CA THR A 39 16.98 17.55 -5.01
C THR A 39 18.45 17.30 -4.72
N GLY A 40 18.85 16.03 -4.57
CA GLY A 40 20.24 15.61 -4.40
C GLY A 40 21.20 16.07 -5.50
N LEU A 41 20.69 16.24 -6.72
CA LEU A 41 21.45 16.76 -7.87
C LEU A 41 21.69 18.29 -7.82
N GLN A 42 20.92 19.02 -7.02
CA GLN A 42 20.95 20.49 -6.96
C GLN A 42 21.68 21.04 -5.72
N VAL A 43 21.91 20.19 -4.72
CA VAL A 43 22.56 20.57 -3.45
C VAL A 43 24.07 20.36 -3.49
N ARG A 44 24.77 20.95 -2.52
CA ARG A 44 26.22 20.75 -2.35
C ARG A 44 26.54 19.28 -2.09
N ALA A 45 27.73 18.83 -2.53
CA ALA A 45 28.16 17.44 -2.38
C ALA A 45 28.13 16.94 -0.92
N THR A 46 28.40 17.81 0.05
CA THR A 46 28.33 17.53 1.50
C THR A 46 26.93 17.21 2.01
N ASP A 47 25.89 17.72 1.34
CA ASP A 47 24.48 17.50 1.73
C ASP A 47 23.79 16.45 0.85
N ALA A 48 24.35 16.17 -0.33
CA ALA A 48 23.81 15.25 -1.31
C ALA A 48 23.62 13.82 -0.79
N TRP A 49 24.46 13.37 0.15
CA TRP A 49 24.36 12.02 0.70
C TRP A 49 23.05 11.78 1.48
N TYR A 50 22.54 12.79 2.20
CA TYR A 50 21.26 12.68 2.91
C TYR A 50 20.10 12.45 1.94
N TYR A 51 20.07 13.23 0.85
CA TYR A 51 19.04 13.13 -0.18
C TYR A 51 19.15 11.83 -0.98
N ASN A 52 20.37 11.39 -1.29
CA ASN A 52 20.59 10.11 -1.96
C ASN A 52 20.17 8.93 -1.06
N GLY A 53 20.50 8.96 0.23
CA GLY A 53 20.06 7.97 1.20
C GLY A 53 18.54 7.92 1.33
N LEU A 54 17.90 9.08 1.51
CA LEU A 54 16.44 9.20 1.56
C LEU A 54 15.79 8.67 0.28
N SER A 55 16.36 8.98 -0.88
CA SER A 55 15.90 8.50 -2.17
C SER A 55 15.92 6.98 -2.24
N VAL A 56 17.07 6.36 -1.96
CA VAL A 56 17.23 4.90 -2.04
C VAL A 56 16.31 4.18 -1.06
N ILE A 57 16.27 4.61 0.19
CA ILE A 57 15.44 3.99 1.23
C ILE A 57 13.95 4.09 0.86
N SER A 58 13.49 5.28 0.44
CA SER A 58 12.09 5.49 0.06
C SER A 58 11.72 4.70 -1.19
N ALA A 59 12.62 4.61 -2.18
CA ALA A 59 12.40 3.83 -3.40
C ALA A 59 12.24 2.35 -3.09
N VAL A 60 13.16 1.78 -2.29
CA VAL A 60 13.12 0.38 -1.88
C VAL A 60 11.87 0.09 -1.05
N ALA A 61 11.55 0.95 -0.08
CA ALA A 61 10.35 0.79 0.75
C ALA A 61 9.06 0.81 -0.11
N GLY A 62 8.91 1.79 -1.00
CA GLY A 62 7.75 1.88 -1.89
C GLY A 62 7.65 0.69 -2.85
N ALA A 63 8.77 0.29 -3.46
CA ALA A 63 8.82 -0.82 -4.41
C ALA A 63 8.49 -2.17 -3.76
N LEU A 64 8.98 -2.43 -2.55
CA LEU A 64 8.66 -3.65 -1.81
C LEU A 64 7.23 -3.64 -1.26
N TRP A 65 6.68 -2.47 -0.91
CA TRP A 65 5.36 -2.35 -0.30
C TRP A 65 4.20 -2.50 -1.29
N LEU A 66 4.33 -1.92 -2.49
CA LEU A 66 3.26 -1.85 -3.48
C LEU A 66 2.67 -3.22 -3.87
N PRO A 67 3.47 -4.28 -4.13
CA PRO A 67 2.93 -5.60 -4.46
C PRO A 67 1.95 -6.13 -3.41
N PHE A 68 2.27 -5.98 -2.12
CA PHE A 68 1.39 -6.43 -1.03
C PHE A 68 0.08 -5.64 -1.00
N ALA A 69 0.15 -4.33 -1.22
CA ALA A 69 -1.02 -3.46 -1.25
C ALA A 69 -1.98 -3.81 -2.42
N PHE A 70 -1.42 -4.10 -3.60
CA PHE A 70 -2.20 -4.54 -4.76
C PHE A 70 -2.86 -5.92 -4.53
N VAL A 71 -2.13 -6.86 -3.93
CA VAL A 71 -2.69 -8.18 -3.57
C VAL A 71 -3.84 -8.02 -2.58
N ALA A 72 -3.68 -7.20 -1.55
CA ALA A 72 -4.73 -6.93 -0.58
C ALA A 72 -5.98 -6.31 -1.22
N LEU A 73 -5.80 -5.37 -2.16
CA LEU A 73 -6.91 -4.80 -2.93
C LEU A 73 -7.63 -5.86 -3.77
N GLY A 74 -6.86 -6.71 -4.46
CA GLY A 74 -7.40 -7.82 -5.27
C GLY A 74 -8.22 -8.80 -4.45
N ILE A 75 -7.75 -9.15 -3.25
CA ILE A 75 -8.49 -10.00 -2.30
C ILE A 75 -9.79 -9.32 -1.85
N ALA A 76 -9.74 -8.04 -1.48
CA ALA A 76 -10.92 -7.29 -1.04
C ALA A 76 -11.97 -7.17 -2.16
N LEU A 77 -11.54 -6.89 -3.41
CA LEU A 77 -12.41 -6.86 -4.59
C LEU A 77 -13.03 -8.23 -4.88
N ARG A 78 -12.24 -9.30 -4.83
CA ARG A 78 -12.72 -10.68 -5.02
C ARG A 78 -13.77 -11.05 -3.98
N ASN A 79 -13.53 -10.71 -2.70
CA ASN A 79 -14.46 -10.97 -1.60
C ASN A 79 -15.75 -10.16 -1.74
N ARG A 80 -15.66 -8.91 -2.23
CA ARG A 80 -16.84 -8.07 -2.49
C ARG A 80 -17.70 -8.64 -3.61
N ARG A 81 -17.09 -9.07 -4.72
CA ARG A 81 -17.79 -9.72 -5.85
C ARG A 81 -18.50 -11.00 -5.41
N ARG A 82 -17.85 -11.84 -4.59
CA ARG A 82 -18.44 -13.09 -4.08
C ARG A 82 -19.68 -12.86 -3.20
N ARG A 83 -19.74 -11.75 -2.46
CA ARG A 83 -20.93 -11.39 -1.67
C ARG A 83 -22.07 -10.79 -2.51
N GLN A 84 -21.77 -10.27 -3.68
CA GLN A 84 -22.74 -9.65 -4.60
C GLN A 84 -23.20 -10.60 -5.71
N GLY A 85 -22.65 -11.81 -5.80
CA GLY A 85 -23.13 -12.85 -6.72
C GLY A 85 -24.59 -13.22 -6.43
N PRO A 86 -25.32 -13.74 -7.44
CA PRO A 86 -26.77 -13.90 -7.37
C PRO A 86 -27.11 -14.75 -6.15
N THR A 87 -27.86 -14.17 -5.21
CA THR A 87 -28.71 -14.94 -4.31
C THR A 87 -29.62 -15.75 -5.21
N LEU A 88 -29.25 -17.01 -5.45
CA LEU A 88 -30.17 -18.05 -5.88
C LEU A 88 -31.27 -18.08 -4.82
N ARG A 89 -32.34 -17.34 -5.09
CA ARG A 89 -33.66 -17.48 -4.48
C ARG A 89 -34.38 -18.60 -5.22
#